data_AF-A0A090DTU3-F1
#
_entry.id   AF-A0A090DTU3-F1
#
_cell.length_a   1.000
_cell.length_b   1.000
_cell.length_c   1.000
_cell.angle_alpha   90.00
_cell.angle_beta   90.00
_cell.angle_gamma   90.00
#
_symmetry.space_group_name_H-M   'P 1'
#
loop_
_entity.id
_entity.type
_entity.pdbx_description
1 polymer ?
#
loop_
_entity_poly.entity_id
_entity_poly.type
_entity_poly.pdbx_seq_one_letter_code
_entity_poly.pdbx_strand_id
1 'polypeptide(L)'
;MSNTAESIDFVLQEIDPATGSAVAEARIHVSDLEELRSVLACDNPQLSGSWHLEPEDLERLGAICIPPRELDRRLNRIESWHPIREAPYLVHTNFELPLMLEGRKPLAVFQDAYPVEWLTETLERFDPFVRSGRLARRIIDTPFTEAERIRFPTFQGWRRAFFSLPGEEWRIDAFLLLLRVFAKTGWNEALERMEGSLLGYEDWQNDWWIERKAKHRSST
;
A
#
# COMPACT_ATOMS: atom_id res chain seq x y z
N MET A 1 -34.13 -5.49 20.89
CA MET A 1 -32.78 -6.07 20.94
C MET A 1 -31.96 -5.30 19.93
N SER A 2 -31.10 -4.40 20.41
CA SER A 2 -30.31 -3.52 19.54
C SER A 2 -29.23 -4.36 18.87
N ASN A 3 -29.40 -4.61 17.58
CA ASN A 3 -28.33 -5.11 16.74
C ASN A 3 -27.34 -3.95 16.61
N THR A 4 -26.36 -3.86 17.50
CA THR A 4 -25.25 -2.92 17.33
C THR A 4 -24.49 -3.40 16.10
N ALA A 5 -24.83 -2.84 14.94
CA ALA A 5 -24.05 -3.00 13.73
C ALA A 5 -22.61 -2.59 14.08
N GLU A 6 -21.66 -3.50 13.93
CA GLU A 6 -20.24 -3.22 14.14
C GLU A 6 -19.86 -2.08 13.21
N SER A 7 -19.51 -0.95 13.81
CA SER A 7 -19.10 0.22 13.09
C SER A 7 -17.61 0.10 12.75
N ILE A 8 -17.27 0.42 11.50
CA ILE A 8 -15.94 0.20 10.93
C ILE A 8 -15.30 1.56 10.63
N ASP A 9 -14.00 1.63 10.87
CA ASP A 9 -13.21 2.80 10.55
C ASP A 9 -12.72 2.78 9.09
N PHE A 10 -12.75 3.96 8.48
CA PHE A 10 -12.21 4.20 7.15
C PHE A 10 -11.32 5.45 7.17
N VAL A 11 -10.48 5.57 6.15
CA VAL A 11 -9.64 6.75 5.93
C VAL A 11 -10.04 7.39 4.61
N LEU A 12 -10.40 8.66 4.67
CA LEU A 12 -10.54 9.52 3.50
C LEU A 12 -9.20 10.18 3.21
N GLN A 13 -8.88 10.35 1.94
CA GLN A 13 -7.61 10.92 1.49
C GLN A 13 -7.84 11.94 0.37
N GLU A 14 -7.05 13.01 0.38
CA GLU A 14 -6.77 13.82 -0.81
C GLU A 14 -5.49 13.25 -1.42
N ILE A 15 -5.59 12.63 -2.60
CA ILE A 15 -4.44 12.07 -3.32
C ILE A 15 -3.86 13.12 -4.27
N ASP A 16 -2.55 13.35 -4.18
CA ASP A 16 -1.81 14.09 -5.20
C ASP A 16 -1.66 13.22 -6.45
N PRO A 17 -2.25 13.60 -7.60
CA PRO A 17 -2.19 12.80 -8.81
C PRO A 17 -0.76 12.64 -9.35
N ALA A 18 0.15 13.56 -9.06
CA ALA A 18 1.53 13.49 -9.54
C ALA A 18 2.35 12.40 -8.84
N THR A 19 2.10 12.19 -7.54
CA THR A 19 2.86 11.25 -6.73
C THR A 19 2.09 9.98 -6.37
N GLY A 20 0.75 10.03 -6.39
CA GLY A 20 -0.12 8.97 -5.89
C GLY A 20 -0.19 8.89 -4.36
N SER A 21 0.45 9.84 -3.66
CA SER A 21 0.50 9.88 -2.20
C SER A 21 -0.64 10.75 -1.63
N ALA A 22 -1.05 10.45 -0.40
CA ALA A 22 -2.00 11.30 0.31
C ALA A 22 -1.34 12.61 0.76
N VAL A 23 -1.99 13.75 0.52
CA VAL A 23 -1.56 15.07 1.02
C VAL A 23 -2.40 15.55 2.20
N ALA A 24 -3.60 14.99 2.36
CA ALA A 24 -4.44 15.13 3.54
C ALA A 24 -5.18 13.82 3.82
N GLU A 25 -5.44 13.54 5.09
CA GLU A 25 -6.21 12.38 5.51
C GLU A 25 -7.22 12.75 6.60
N ALA A 26 -8.36 12.05 6.61
CA ALA A 26 -9.34 12.12 7.68
C ALA A 26 -9.87 10.73 8.01
N ARG A 27 -9.83 10.33 9.29
CA ARG A 27 -10.50 9.11 9.74
C ARG A 27 -11.99 9.36 9.89
N ILE A 28 -12.79 8.43 9.38
CA ILE A 28 -14.23 8.41 9.52
C ILE A 28 -14.67 7.10 10.16
N HIS A 29 -15.85 7.13 10.76
CA HIS A 29 -16.47 5.98 11.38
C HIS A 29 -17.86 5.80 10.78
N VAL A 30 -18.17 4.59 10.29
CA VAL A 30 -19.41 4.30 9.58
C VAL A 30 -20.07 3.06 10.19
N SER A 31 -21.36 3.14 10.53
CA SER A 31 -22.15 1.99 11.00
C SER A 31 -23.03 1.37 9.91
N ASP A 32 -23.44 2.16 8.92
CA ASP A 32 -24.28 1.69 7.82
C ASP A 32 -23.40 1.22 6.64
N LEU A 33 -22.94 -0.03 6.74
CA LEU A 33 -22.09 -0.64 5.71
C LEU A 33 -22.85 -0.97 4.43
N GLU A 34 -24.19 -1.06 4.48
CA GLU A 34 -25.00 -1.30 3.29
C GLU A 34 -25.12 -0.03 2.46
N GLU A 35 -25.42 1.10 3.10
CA GLU A 35 -25.40 2.39 2.42
C GLU A 35 -23.98 2.74 1.95
N LEU A 36 -22.94 2.43 2.74
CA LEU A 36 -21.56 2.62 2.29
C LEU A 36 -21.25 1.82 1.01
N ARG A 37 -21.66 0.55 0.92
CA ARG A 37 -21.51 -0.23 -0.32
C ARG A 37 -22.26 0.39 -1.49
N SER A 38 -23.45 0.96 -1.25
CA SER A 38 -24.21 1.69 -2.28
C SER A 38 -23.47 2.94 -2.75
N VAL A 39 -22.89 3.71 -1.83
CA VAL A 39 -22.10 4.92 -2.18
C VAL A 39 -20.88 4.54 -3.00
N LEU A 40 -20.15 3.50 -2.60
CA LEU A 40 -18.92 3.08 -3.29
C LEU A 40 -19.17 2.25 -4.56
N ALA A 41 -20.44 2.02 -4.91
CA ALA A 41 -20.85 1.08 -5.96
C ALA A 41 -20.09 -0.27 -5.87
N CYS A 42 -19.97 -0.81 -4.65
CA CYS A 42 -19.11 -1.94 -4.34
C CYS A 42 -19.91 -3.15 -3.83
N ASP A 43 -19.78 -4.27 -4.55
CA ASP A 43 -20.39 -5.54 -4.16
C ASP A 43 -19.55 -6.34 -3.14
N ASN A 44 -18.34 -5.89 -2.80
CA ASN A 44 -17.48 -6.59 -1.84
C ASN A 44 -18.04 -6.41 -0.41
N PRO A 45 -18.56 -7.48 0.23
CA PRO A 45 -19.13 -7.37 1.57
C PRO A 45 -18.08 -7.02 2.63
N GLN A 46 -16.80 -7.32 2.38
CA GLN A 46 -15.71 -7.05 3.31
C GLN A 46 -15.24 -5.60 3.28
N LEU A 47 -15.62 -4.83 2.25
CA LEU A 47 -15.16 -3.44 2.06
C LEU A 47 -13.63 -3.32 2.24
N SER A 48 -12.89 -4.32 1.77
CA SER A 48 -11.43 -4.36 1.78
C SER A 48 -10.93 -3.80 0.45
N GLY A 49 -10.34 -2.61 0.48
CA GLY A 49 -9.84 -1.95 -0.73
C GLY A 49 -9.75 -0.44 -0.61
N SER A 50 -9.63 0.19 -1.77
CA SER A 50 -9.66 1.64 -1.92
C SER A 50 -10.52 2.05 -3.11
N TRP A 51 -11.28 3.13 -2.97
CA TRP A 51 -12.21 3.62 -3.98
C TRP A 51 -11.98 5.10 -4.24
N HIS A 52 -12.10 5.50 -5.50
CA HIS A 52 -12.21 6.90 -5.85
C HIS A 52 -13.55 7.46 -5.37
N LEU A 53 -13.58 8.74 -5.00
CA LEU A 53 -14.79 9.42 -4.58
C LEU A 53 -15.05 10.60 -5.50
N GLU A 54 -16.26 10.66 -6.02
CA GLU A 54 -16.79 11.83 -6.69
C GLU A 54 -17.33 12.84 -5.65
N PRO A 55 -17.50 14.13 -6.01
CA PRO A 55 -18.03 15.12 -5.08
C PRO A 55 -19.41 14.77 -4.49
N GLU A 56 -20.25 14.07 -5.25
CA GLU A 56 -21.58 13.61 -4.81
C GLU A 56 -21.47 12.49 -3.74
N ASP A 57 -20.43 11.66 -3.81
CA ASP A 57 -20.19 10.59 -2.84
C ASP A 57 -19.86 11.17 -1.47
N LEU A 58 -19.12 12.28 -1.42
CA LEU A 58 -18.75 12.93 -0.16
C LEU A 58 -19.96 13.43 0.63
N GLU A 59 -21.00 13.93 -0.04
CA GLU A 59 -22.23 14.38 0.61
C GLU A 59 -22.97 13.18 1.23
N ARG A 60 -23.08 12.07 0.49
CA ARG A 60 -23.69 10.83 0.97
C ARG A 60 -22.88 10.18 2.10
N LEU A 61 -21.57 10.13 1.97
CA LEU A 61 -20.64 9.63 2.99
C LEU A 61 -20.73 10.45 4.27
N GLY A 62 -20.78 11.77 4.16
CA GLY A 62 -20.90 12.68 5.30
C GLY A 62 -22.16 12.42 6.13
N ALA A 63 -23.27 12.07 5.47
CA ALA A 63 -24.54 11.75 6.12
C ALA A 63 -24.52 10.45 6.93
N ILE A 64 -23.74 9.44 6.50
CA ILE A 64 -23.64 8.13 7.18
C ILE A 64 -22.47 8.03 8.17
N CYS A 65 -21.63 9.07 8.24
CA CYS A 65 -20.57 9.16 9.25
C CYS A 65 -21.14 9.25 10.68
N ILE A 66 -20.35 8.83 11.66
CA ILE A 66 -20.64 9.00 13.08
C ILE A 66 -19.59 9.91 13.73
N PRO A 67 -19.97 11.12 14.22
CA PRO A 67 -21.24 11.80 13.95
C PRO A 67 -21.36 12.24 12.48
N PRO A 68 -22.58 12.47 11.96
CA PRO A 68 -22.77 13.02 10.62
C PRO A 68 -22.09 14.38 10.49
N ARG A 69 -21.44 14.63 9.36
CA ARG A 69 -20.70 15.88 9.12
C ARG A 69 -20.47 16.14 7.64
N GLU A 70 -20.24 17.39 7.30
CA GLU A 70 -19.72 17.77 5.99
C GLU A 70 -18.26 17.32 5.86
N LEU A 71 -17.92 16.70 4.73
CA LEU A 71 -16.57 16.25 4.41
C LEU A 71 -15.88 17.27 3.51
N ASP A 72 -14.55 17.40 3.63
CA ASP A 72 -13.78 18.29 2.78
C ASP A 72 -13.85 17.82 1.32
N ARG A 73 -14.28 18.70 0.41
CA ARG A 73 -14.46 18.42 -1.02
C ARG A 73 -13.17 18.07 -1.76
N ARG A 74 -12.01 18.27 -1.15
CA ARG A 74 -10.72 17.87 -1.72
C ARG A 74 -10.43 16.37 -1.55
N LEU A 75 -11.11 15.72 -0.61
CA LEU A 75 -10.95 14.28 -0.38
C LEU A 75 -11.53 13.53 -1.60
N ASN A 76 -10.72 12.68 -2.22
CA ASN A 76 -11.03 12.03 -3.49
C ASN A 76 -10.84 10.52 -3.45
N ARG A 77 -10.57 9.97 -2.26
CA ARG A 77 -10.38 8.54 -2.05
C ARG A 77 -10.81 8.12 -0.67
N ILE A 78 -11.35 6.91 -0.56
CA ILE A 78 -11.60 6.22 0.70
C ILE A 78 -10.89 4.87 0.72
N GLU A 79 -10.38 4.49 1.88
CA GLU A 79 -9.79 3.18 2.13
C GLU A 79 -10.32 2.59 3.45
N SER A 80 -10.41 1.26 3.53
CA SER A 80 -10.60 0.59 4.81
C SER A 80 -9.48 0.91 5.79
N TRP A 81 -9.79 1.17 7.06
CA TRP A 81 -8.76 1.31 8.08
C TRP A 81 -7.92 0.03 8.16
N HIS A 82 -6.60 0.18 8.17
CA HIS A 82 -5.68 -0.93 8.29
C HIS A 82 -4.73 -0.69 9.48
N PRO A 83 -4.47 -1.71 10.34
CA PRO A 83 -3.61 -1.56 11.52
C PRO A 83 -2.17 -1.09 11.23
N ILE A 84 -1.72 -1.19 9.98
CA ILE A 84 -0.43 -0.64 9.53
C ILE A 84 -0.33 0.88 9.79
N ARG A 85 -1.46 1.59 9.81
CA ARG A 85 -1.54 3.03 10.04
C ARG A 85 -1.25 3.43 11.50
N GLU A 86 -1.12 2.46 12.41
CA GLU A 86 -0.62 2.69 13.76
C GLU A 86 0.91 2.83 13.82
N ALA A 87 1.61 2.55 12.72
CA ALA A 87 3.03 2.79 12.64
C ALA A 87 3.33 4.29 12.82
N PRO A 88 4.28 4.66 13.70
CA PRO A 88 4.63 6.07 13.92
C PRO A 88 5.49 6.66 12.79
N TYR A 89 5.50 6.01 11.62
CA TYR A 89 6.27 6.39 10.44
C TYR A 89 5.58 5.85 9.17
N LEU A 90 5.98 6.38 8.01
CA LEU A 90 5.39 6.07 6.71
C LEU A 90 5.86 4.70 6.19
N VAL A 91 5.17 3.64 6.59
CA VAL A 91 5.43 2.25 6.14
C VAL A 91 4.34 1.78 5.18
N HIS A 92 4.72 1.47 3.94
CA HIS A 92 3.81 0.98 2.89
C HIS A 92 2.54 1.84 2.71
N THR A 93 2.73 3.17 2.61
CA THR A 93 1.64 4.16 2.64
C THR A 93 1.44 4.88 1.29
N ASN A 94 1.99 4.36 0.19
CA ASN A 94 2.06 5.03 -1.12
C ASN A 94 2.89 6.34 -1.11
N PHE A 95 3.75 6.54 -0.10
CA PHE A 95 4.69 7.67 -0.01
C PHE A 95 6.07 7.35 -0.60
N GLU A 96 6.24 6.21 -1.26
CA GLU A 96 7.50 5.77 -1.82
C GLU A 96 8.11 6.83 -2.74
N LEU A 97 7.35 7.34 -3.72
CA LEU A 97 7.84 8.32 -4.68
C LEU A 97 8.31 9.62 -4.01
N PRO A 98 7.49 10.36 -3.23
CA PRO A 98 7.95 11.60 -2.61
C PRO A 98 9.15 11.37 -1.67
N LEU A 99 9.16 10.29 -0.88
CA LEU A 99 10.29 9.99 0.00
C LEU A 99 11.58 9.70 -0.77
N MET A 100 11.50 9.06 -1.95
CA MET A 100 12.64 8.88 -2.84
C MET A 100 13.08 10.23 -3.43
N LEU A 101 12.16 11.09 -3.86
CA LEU A 101 12.50 12.40 -4.41
C LEU A 101 13.15 13.34 -3.37
N GLU A 102 12.84 13.16 -2.08
CA GLU A 102 13.48 13.79 -0.93
C GLU A 102 14.83 13.14 -0.54
N GLY A 103 15.20 12.00 -1.14
CA GLY A 103 16.42 11.26 -0.82
C GLY A 103 16.36 10.48 0.49
N ARG A 104 15.18 10.39 1.13
CA ARG A 104 14.98 9.70 2.42
C ARG A 104 14.70 8.21 2.27
N LYS A 105 14.16 7.80 1.12
CA LYS A 105 13.96 6.40 0.78
C LYS A 105 14.94 5.99 -0.33
N PRO A 106 15.93 5.12 -0.06
CA PRO A 106 16.93 4.73 -1.05
C PRO A 106 16.42 3.65 -2.02
N LEU A 107 15.40 2.87 -1.64
CA LEU A 107 14.83 1.77 -2.43
C LEU A 107 13.32 1.69 -2.24
N ALA A 108 12.57 1.62 -3.34
CA ALA A 108 11.17 1.24 -3.37
C ALA A 108 10.98 -0.05 -4.17
N VAL A 109 10.09 -0.93 -3.70
CA VAL A 109 9.80 -2.22 -4.33
C VAL A 109 8.30 -2.39 -4.42
N PHE A 110 7.81 -2.66 -5.62
CA PHE A 110 6.41 -3.00 -5.89
C PHE A 110 6.34 -4.39 -6.51
N GLN A 111 5.35 -5.17 -6.13
CA GLN A 111 5.16 -6.52 -6.66
C GLN A 111 3.68 -6.87 -6.75
N ASP A 112 3.28 -7.42 -7.89
CA ASP A 112 1.99 -8.09 -8.04
C ASP A 112 2.00 -9.05 -9.23
N ALA A 113 0.92 -9.80 -9.40
CA ALA A 113 0.55 -10.41 -10.67
C ALA A 113 0.35 -9.30 -11.72
N TYR A 114 0.79 -9.53 -12.95
CA TYR A 114 0.63 -8.56 -14.04
C TYR A 114 -0.03 -9.19 -15.27
N PRO A 115 -0.78 -8.44 -16.08
CA PRO A 115 -1.07 -7.01 -15.92
C PRO A 115 -2.09 -6.71 -14.81
N VAL A 116 -1.87 -5.63 -14.06
CA VAL A 116 -2.86 -5.06 -13.14
C VAL A 116 -2.76 -3.52 -13.19
N GLU A 117 -3.91 -2.86 -13.16
CA GLU A 117 -4.03 -1.41 -13.37
C GLU A 117 -3.26 -0.61 -12.33
N TRP A 118 -3.48 -0.88 -11.04
CA TRP A 118 -2.82 -0.15 -9.95
C TRP A 118 -1.29 -0.16 -10.06
N LEU A 119 -0.70 -1.31 -10.43
CA LEU A 119 0.74 -1.43 -10.57
C LEU A 119 1.20 -0.61 -11.77
N THR A 120 0.49 -0.69 -12.89
CA THR A 120 0.79 0.08 -14.10
C THR A 120 0.81 1.58 -13.80
N GLU A 121 -0.25 2.12 -13.22
CA GLU A 121 -0.32 3.53 -12.83
C GLU A 121 0.79 3.93 -11.85
N THR A 122 1.09 3.05 -10.88
CA THR A 122 2.17 3.30 -9.93
C THR A 122 3.51 3.43 -10.64
N LEU A 123 3.83 2.54 -11.58
CA LEU A 123 5.09 2.62 -12.33
C LEU A 123 5.16 3.85 -13.23
N GLU A 124 4.05 4.26 -13.84
CA GLU A 124 3.96 5.45 -14.70
C GLU A 124 4.28 6.75 -13.94
N ARG A 125 3.88 6.85 -12.66
CA ARG A 125 4.22 8.00 -11.81
C ARG A 125 5.74 8.16 -11.60
N PHE A 126 6.50 7.06 -11.64
CA PHE A 126 7.96 7.09 -11.53
C PHE A 126 8.67 7.38 -12.86
N ASP A 127 8.02 7.15 -14.02
CA ASP A 127 8.66 7.25 -15.34
C ASP A 127 9.33 8.60 -15.63
N PRO A 128 8.75 9.77 -15.30
CA PRO A 128 9.42 11.05 -15.50
C PRO A 128 10.78 11.13 -14.79
N PHE A 129 10.86 10.60 -13.57
CA PHE A 129 12.06 10.67 -12.74
C PHE A 129 13.11 9.66 -13.19
N VAL A 130 12.69 8.49 -13.67
CA VAL A 130 13.58 7.52 -14.32
C VAL A 130 14.17 8.09 -15.61
N ARG A 131 13.35 8.68 -16.48
CA ARG A 131 13.83 9.30 -17.74
C ARG A 131 14.81 10.45 -17.49
N SER A 132 14.62 11.20 -16.40
CA SER A 132 15.53 12.29 -16.00
C SER A 132 16.82 11.83 -15.33
N GLY A 133 16.98 10.53 -15.04
CA GLY A 133 18.13 9.99 -14.32
C GLY A 133 18.11 10.27 -12.81
N ARG A 134 17.02 10.82 -12.27
CA ARG A 134 16.84 11.05 -10.82
C ARG A 134 16.57 9.76 -10.05
N LEU A 135 16.08 8.72 -10.72
CA LEU A 135 15.86 7.38 -10.17
C LEU A 135 16.33 6.33 -11.18
N ALA A 136 16.85 5.22 -10.69
CA ALA A 136 17.09 4.03 -11.49
C ALA A 136 15.92 3.04 -11.34
N ARG A 137 15.60 2.30 -12.40
CA ARG A 137 14.53 1.28 -12.41
C ARG A 137 15.07 -0.07 -12.84
N ARG A 138 14.64 -1.13 -12.15
CA ARG A 138 14.81 -2.53 -12.59
C ARG A 138 13.49 -3.27 -12.49
N ILE A 139 13.03 -3.86 -13.59
CA ILE A 139 11.83 -4.72 -13.63
C ILE A 139 12.27 -6.17 -13.77
N ILE A 140 11.67 -7.05 -12.98
CA ILE A 140 11.88 -8.50 -13.04
C ILE A 140 10.53 -9.18 -13.14
N ASP A 141 10.32 -9.86 -14.26
CA ASP A 141 9.14 -10.68 -14.49
C ASP A 141 9.48 -12.14 -14.25
N THR A 142 8.72 -12.81 -13.38
CA THR A 142 8.86 -14.22 -13.05
C THR A 142 7.63 -14.96 -13.56
N PRO A 143 7.80 -15.96 -14.45
CA PRO A 143 6.69 -16.79 -14.90
C PRO A 143 6.02 -17.50 -13.73
N PHE A 144 4.70 -17.63 -13.79
CA PHE A 144 3.97 -18.47 -12.86
C PHE A 144 4.38 -19.95 -12.96
N THR A 145 4.25 -20.66 -11.85
CA THR A 145 4.16 -22.13 -11.84
C THR A 145 2.88 -22.60 -12.54
N GLU A 146 2.78 -23.90 -12.84
CA GLU A 146 1.56 -24.46 -13.45
C GLU A 146 0.33 -24.25 -12.55
N ALA A 147 0.48 -24.46 -11.25
CA ALA A 147 -0.60 -24.26 -10.28
C ALA A 147 -1.08 -22.79 -10.23
N GLU A 148 -0.15 -21.84 -10.30
CA GLU A 148 -0.48 -20.41 -10.32
C GLU A 148 -1.15 -20.00 -11.63
N ARG A 149 -0.75 -20.56 -12.78
CA ARG A 149 -1.45 -20.32 -14.05
C ARG A 149 -2.91 -20.75 -14.00
N ILE A 150 -3.19 -21.89 -13.36
CA ILE A 150 -4.57 -22.38 -13.18
C ILE A 150 -5.37 -21.43 -12.27
N ARG A 151 -4.74 -20.93 -11.21
CA ARG A 151 -5.39 -20.03 -10.24
C ARG A 151 -5.59 -18.61 -10.77
N PHE A 152 -4.70 -18.13 -11.62
CA PHE A 152 -4.63 -16.75 -12.10
C PHE A 152 -4.55 -16.69 -13.64
N PRO A 153 -5.53 -17.24 -14.38
CA PRO A 153 -5.43 -17.46 -15.83
C PRO A 153 -5.36 -16.17 -16.65
N THR A 154 -5.78 -15.05 -16.08
CA THR A 154 -5.77 -13.73 -16.72
C THR A 154 -4.44 -12.98 -16.58
N PHE A 155 -3.53 -13.47 -15.75
CA PHE A 155 -2.26 -12.82 -15.46
C PHE A 155 -1.10 -13.62 -16.11
N GLN A 156 -0.06 -12.90 -16.55
CA GLN A 156 1.10 -13.42 -17.26
C GLN A 156 2.19 -13.98 -16.32
N GLY A 157 2.27 -13.46 -15.10
CA GLY A 157 3.27 -13.85 -14.11
C GLY A 157 3.33 -12.89 -12.94
N TRP A 158 4.36 -13.02 -12.11
CA TRP A 158 4.70 -12.06 -11.08
C TRP A 158 5.63 -10.99 -11.65
N ARG A 159 5.30 -9.71 -11.46
CA ARG A 159 6.20 -8.58 -11.76
C ARG A 159 6.70 -8.01 -10.45
N ARG A 160 8.01 -7.79 -10.38
CA ARG A 160 8.63 -6.98 -9.33
C ARG A 160 9.33 -5.79 -9.96
N ALA A 161 8.94 -4.59 -9.54
CA ALA A 161 9.54 -3.34 -9.98
C ALA A 161 10.32 -2.73 -8.81
N PHE A 162 11.61 -2.47 -9.06
CA PHE A 162 12.51 -1.82 -8.14
C PHE A 162 12.82 -0.41 -8.64
N PHE A 163 12.82 0.53 -7.72
CA PHE A 163 13.34 1.88 -7.94
C PHE A 163 14.40 2.19 -6.89
N SER A 164 15.56 2.69 -7.31
CA SER A 164 16.62 3.13 -6.40
C SER A 164 17.02 4.57 -6.67
N LEU A 165 17.57 5.23 -5.65
CA LEU A 165 18.34 6.45 -5.88
C LEU A 165 19.60 6.14 -6.71
N PRO A 166 20.12 7.10 -7.47
CA PRO A 166 21.39 6.94 -8.18
C PRO A 166 22.52 6.59 -7.21
N GLY A 167 23.27 5.52 -7.49
CA GLY A 167 24.32 5.01 -6.61
C GLY A 167 23.84 4.01 -5.54
N GLU A 168 22.53 3.86 -5.34
CA GLU A 168 21.92 2.91 -4.41
C GLU A 168 21.42 1.62 -5.10
N GLU A 169 21.77 1.40 -6.37
CA GLU A 169 21.32 0.24 -7.16
C GLU A 169 21.78 -1.10 -6.56
N TRP A 170 22.87 -1.08 -5.79
CA TRP A 170 23.38 -2.25 -5.06
C TRP A 170 22.33 -2.83 -4.10
N ARG A 171 21.41 -2.01 -3.59
CA ARG A 171 20.30 -2.45 -2.73
C ARG A 171 19.36 -3.39 -3.46
N ILE A 172 19.18 -3.22 -4.77
CA ILE A 172 18.37 -4.13 -5.60
C ILE A 172 19.01 -5.52 -5.61
N ASP A 173 20.32 -5.59 -5.84
CA ASP A 173 21.05 -6.87 -5.87
C ASP A 173 21.04 -7.57 -4.49
N ALA A 174 21.19 -6.80 -3.41
CA ALA A 174 21.07 -7.29 -2.06
C ALA A 174 19.64 -7.78 -1.74
N PHE A 175 18.61 -7.08 -2.20
CA PHE A 175 17.21 -7.49 -2.05
C PHE A 175 16.93 -8.81 -2.77
N LEU A 176 17.46 -8.98 -3.98
CA LEU A 176 17.34 -10.24 -4.71
C LEU A 176 18.07 -11.38 -4.02
N LEU A 177 19.21 -11.11 -3.38
CA LEU A 177 19.88 -12.10 -2.54
C LEU A 177 19.05 -12.46 -1.31
N LEU A 178 18.45 -11.48 -0.64
CA LEU A 178 17.52 -11.68 0.47
C LEU A 178 16.39 -12.64 0.07
N LEU A 179 15.76 -12.42 -1.08
CA LEU A 179 14.69 -13.29 -1.59
C LEU A 179 15.17 -14.72 -1.86
N ARG A 180 16.42 -14.90 -2.34
CA ARG A 180 17.01 -16.25 -2.51
C ARG A 180 17.28 -16.94 -1.17
N VAL A 181 17.67 -16.19 -0.14
CA VAL A 181 17.84 -16.74 1.21
C VAL A 181 16.48 -17.12 1.79
N PHE A 182 15.50 -16.21 1.73
CA PHE A 182 14.12 -16.48 2.12
C PHE A 182 13.58 -17.78 1.51
N ALA A 183 13.76 -17.99 0.20
CA ALA A 183 13.29 -19.20 -0.48
C ALA A 183 13.90 -20.51 0.08
N LYS A 184 15.04 -20.44 0.77
CA LYS A 184 15.72 -21.60 1.35
C LYS A 184 15.50 -21.75 2.86
N THR A 185 15.35 -20.64 3.58
CA THR A 185 15.33 -20.62 5.05
C THR A 185 13.94 -20.34 5.63
N GLY A 186 12.99 -19.90 4.81
CA GLY A 186 11.78 -19.25 5.28
C GLY A 186 12.03 -17.84 5.82
N TRP A 187 10.94 -17.12 6.10
CA TRP A 187 10.99 -15.75 6.61
C TRP A 187 11.24 -15.73 8.12
N ASN A 188 12.14 -14.87 8.57
CA ASN A 188 12.50 -14.72 9.97
C ASN A 188 12.82 -13.24 10.30
N GLU A 189 13.02 -12.95 11.58
CA GLU A 189 13.30 -11.61 12.07
C GLU A 189 14.54 -10.96 11.42
N ALA A 190 15.60 -11.74 11.19
CA ALA A 190 16.81 -11.22 10.56
C ALA A 190 16.57 -10.80 9.10
N LEU A 191 15.74 -11.54 8.36
CA LEU A 191 15.33 -11.16 7.01
C LEU A 191 14.40 -9.95 7.02
N GLU A 192 13.50 -9.83 8.00
CA GLU A 192 12.66 -8.63 8.17
C GLU A 192 13.51 -7.37 8.37
N ARG A 193 14.49 -7.43 9.30
CA ARG A 193 15.40 -6.31 9.55
C ARG A 193 16.22 -5.96 8.32
N MET A 194 16.71 -6.97 7.61
CA MET A 194 17.52 -6.76 6.40
C MET A 194 16.68 -6.13 5.28
N GLU A 195 15.43 -6.58 5.09
CA GLU A 195 14.51 -5.96 4.14
C GLU A 195 14.27 -4.50 4.50
N GLY A 196 13.95 -4.21 5.76
CA GLY A 196 13.69 -2.85 6.18
C GLY A 196 14.91 -1.93 6.04
N SER A 197 16.11 -2.44 6.36
CA SER A 197 17.37 -1.72 6.16
C SER A 197 17.64 -1.42 4.67
N LEU A 198 17.32 -2.37 3.78
CA LEU A 198 17.46 -2.17 2.33
C LEU A 198 16.47 -1.12 1.82
N LEU A 199 15.24 -1.11 2.34
CA LEU A 199 14.22 -0.09 2.05
C LEU A 199 14.53 1.28 2.65
N GLY A 200 15.53 1.36 3.54
CA GLY A 200 16.00 2.59 4.19
C GLY A 200 15.31 2.95 5.49
N TYR A 201 14.66 1.99 6.15
CA TYR A 201 14.16 2.20 7.50
C TYR A 201 15.30 2.18 8.53
N GLU A 202 15.20 3.07 9.50
CA GLU A 202 16.10 3.18 10.64
C GLU A 202 15.93 1.99 11.61
N ASP A 203 16.94 1.75 12.46
CA ASP A 203 16.94 0.60 13.37
C ASP A 203 15.70 0.57 14.27
N TRP A 204 15.31 1.71 14.84
CA TRP A 204 14.13 1.78 15.71
C TRP A 204 12.81 1.53 14.95
N GLN A 205 12.74 1.86 13.65
CA GLN A 205 11.58 1.56 12.81
C GLN A 205 11.49 0.05 12.57
N ASN A 206 12.63 -0.59 12.29
CA ASN A 206 12.71 -2.04 12.14
C ASN A 206 12.35 -2.75 13.45
N ASP A 207 12.85 -2.26 14.60
CA ASP A 207 12.53 -2.78 15.93
C ASP A 207 11.02 -2.73 16.20
N TRP A 208 10.40 -1.56 15.98
CA TRP A 208 8.96 -1.37 16.16
C TRP A 208 8.14 -2.35 15.31
N TRP A 209 8.53 -2.52 14.05
CA TRP A 209 7.83 -3.40 13.11
C TRP A 209 7.91 -4.88 13.51
N ILE A 210 9.11 -5.33 13.90
CA ILE A 210 9.38 -6.70 14.36
C ILE A 210 8.58 -7.00 15.63
N GLU A 211 8.61 -6.11 16.62
CA GLU A 211 7.86 -6.27 17.87
C GLU A 211 6.35 -6.38 17.62
N ARG A 212 5.82 -5.58 16.70
CA ARG A 212 4.40 -5.60 16.35
C ARG A 212 3.98 -6.90 15.68
N LYS A 213 4.77 -7.41 14.73
CA LYS A 213 4.51 -8.71 14.09
C LYS A 213 4.54 -9.86 15.09
N ALA A 214 5.47 -9.83 16.05
CA ALA A 214 5.53 -10.83 17.12
C ALA A 214 4.25 -10.84 17.96
N LYS A 215 3.75 -9.67 18.37
CA LYS A 215 2.50 -9.53 19.13
C LYS A 215 1.29 -10.10 18.38
N HIS A 216 1.17 -9.81 17.08
CA HIS A 216 0.08 -10.38 16.26
C HIS A 216 0.15 -11.91 16.15
N ARG A 217 1.35 -12.49 15.99
CA ARG A 217 1.52 -13.96 15.95
C ARG A 217 1.27 -14.64 17.29
N SER A 218 1.41 -13.95 18.42
CA SER A 218 1.12 -14.49 19.75
C SER A 218 -0.34 -14.33 20.18
N SER A 219 -1.13 -13.55 19.45
CA SER A 219 -2.57 -13.34 19.69
C SER A 219 -3.47 -14.13 18.73
N THR A 220 -2.88 -15.04 17.95
CA THR A 220 -3.59 -16.04 17.10
C THR A 220 -3.26 -17.44 17.59
#